data_AF-A0A6J1WJK6-F1
#
_entry.id   AF-A0A6J1WJK6-F1
#
_cell.length_a   1.000
_cell.length_b   1.000
_cell.length_c   1.000
_cell.angle_alpha   90.00
_cell.angle_beta   90.00
_cell.angle_gamma   90.00
#
_symmetry.space_group_name_H-M   'P 1'
#
loop_
_entity.id
_entity.type
_entity.pdbx_description
1 polymer ?
#
loop_
_entity_poly.entity_id
_entity_poly.type
_entity_poly.pdbx_seq_one_letter_code
_entity_poly.pdbx_strand_id
1 'polypeptide(L)'
;PCPVCPDKTLLQCRCGHSSREVPCADLPEMYNNVLCQKKCNKKLSCGRHRCRTACCAAASHRCSVVCGRSLNCQLHRCEEFCHTGHCAPCPRLSFEELRCSCGAQVTLPPIHCGARPPACSAP
;
A
#
# COMPACT_ATOMS: atom_id res chain seq x y z
N PRO A 1 -37.30 -34.55 -5.72
CA PRO A 1 -36.40 -34.28 -4.58
C PRO A 1 -35.15 -35.14 -4.66
N CYS A 2 -33.98 -34.52 -4.78
CA CYS A 2 -32.72 -35.25 -4.82
C CYS A 2 -32.38 -35.81 -3.43
N PRO A 3 -31.91 -37.06 -3.31
CA PRO A 3 -31.47 -37.62 -2.03
C PRO A 3 -30.25 -36.84 -1.50
N VAL A 4 -30.19 -36.66 -0.18
CA VAL A 4 -29.04 -36.03 0.48
C VAL A 4 -27.83 -36.96 0.40
N CYS A 5 -26.68 -36.41 -0.01
CA CYS A 5 -25.44 -37.16 -0.10
C CYS A 5 -24.87 -37.39 1.32
N PRO A 6 -24.62 -38.65 1.74
CA PRO A 6 -24.10 -38.99 3.07
C PRO A 6 -22.59 -38.72 3.22
N ASP A 7 -21.90 -38.47 2.11
CA ASP A 7 -20.46 -38.24 2.09
C ASP A 7 -20.07 -36.89 2.68
N LYS A 8 -18.80 -36.81 3.07
CA LYS A 8 -18.14 -35.61 3.54
C LYS A 8 -17.12 -35.16 2.51
N THR A 9 -16.93 -33.85 2.44
CA THR A 9 -15.94 -33.24 1.55
C THR A 9 -15.02 -32.31 2.34
N LEU A 10 -13.79 -32.16 1.86
CA LEU A 10 -12.79 -31.28 2.44
C LEU A 10 -12.87 -29.90 1.77
N LEU A 11 -13.36 -28.92 2.51
CA LEU A 11 -13.33 -27.53 2.07
C LEU A 11 -12.09 -26.82 2.60
N GLN A 12 -11.42 -26.07 1.73
CA GLN A 12 -10.31 -25.21 2.11
C GLN A 12 -10.83 -23.94 2.78
N CYS A 13 -10.11 -23.49 3.80
CA CYS A 13 -10.33 -22.19 4.38
C CYS A 13 -10.11 -21.09 3.33
N ARG A 14 -10.86 -19.99 3.44
CA ARG A 14 -10.73 -18.80 2.59
C ARG A 14 -9.29 -18.27 2.45
N CYS A 15 -8.45 -18.49 3.47
CA CYS A 15 -7.05 -18.08 3.46
C CYS A 15 -6.07 -19.13 2.89
N GLY A 16 -6.53 -20.36 2.64
CA GLY A 16 -5.74 -21.50 2.16
C GLY A 16 -4.84 -22.16 3.20
N HIS A 17 -4.87 -21.73 4.47
CA HIS A 17 -3.97 -22.25 5.51
C HIS A 17 -4.47 -23.48 6.27
N SER A 18 -5.75 -23.80 6.18
CA SER A 18 -6.35 -24.98 6.82
C SER A 18 -7.49 -25.49 5.96
N SER A 19 -7.88 -26.75 6.16
CA SER A 19 -9.07 -27.37 5.59
C SER A 19 -9.97 -27.88 6.71
N ARG A 20 -11.26 -28.04 6.42
CA ARG A 20 -12.23 -28.64 7.33
C ARG A 20 -13.16 -29.57 6.55
N GLU A 21 -13.48 -30.70 7.16
CA GLU A 21 -14.46 -31.64 6.65
C GLU A 21 -15.88 -31.11 6.90
N VAL A 22 -16.69 -31.07 5.85
CA VAL A 22 -18.10 -30.68 5.90
C VAL A 22 -18.97 -31.72 5.19
N PRO A 23 -20.22 -31.95 5.63
CA PRO A 23 -21.15 -32.81 4.93
C PRO A 23 -21.48 -32.24 3.53
N CYS A 24 -21.68 -33.12 2.56
CA CYS A 24 -22.04 -32.69 1.20
C CYS A 24 -23.40 -31.95 1.14
N ALA A 25 -24.29 -32.18 2.10
CA ALA A 25 -25.56 -31.44 2.21
C ALA A 25 -25.36 -29.94 2.48
N ASP A 26 -24.30 -29.56 3.20
CA ASP A 26 -24.02 -28.18 3.61
C ASP A 26 -23.08 -27.43 2.64
N LEU A 27 -22.67 -28.08 1.54
CA LEU A 27 -21.79 -27.51 0.52
C LEU A 27 -22.24 -26.13 -0.01
N PRO A 28 -23.53 -25.91 -0.35
CA PRO A 28 -23.98 -24.62 -0.88
C PRO A 28 -23.76 -23.46 0.10
N GLU A 29 -23.91 -23.70 1.40
CA GLU A 29 -23.72 -22.69 2.43
C GLU A 29 -22.27 -22.56 2.87
N MET A 30 -21.51 -23.66 2.89
CA MET A 30 -20.14 -23.68 3.41
C MET A 30 -19.07 -23.34 2.37
N TYR A 31 -19.40 -23.36 1.07
CA TYR A 31 -18.48 -22.98 -0.01
C TYR A 31 -17.98 -21.55 0.19
N ASN A 32 -16.65 -21.36 0.27
CA ASN A 32 -15.95 -20.11 0.61
C ASN A 32 -16.19 -19.51 2.01
N ASN A 33 -17.02 -20.14 2.86
CA ASN A 33 -17.34 -19.66 4.21
C ASN A 33 -16.54 -20.35 5.32
N VAL A 34 -15.60 -21.22 4.98
CA VAL A 34 -14.67 -21.82 5.96
C VAL A 34 -13.62 -20.77 6.36
N LEU A 35 -13.73 -20.24 7.57
CA LEU A 35 -12.80 -19.27 8.15
C LEU A 35 -11.99 -19.89 9.29
N CYS A 36 -10.71 -19.54 9.38
CA CYS A 36 -9.84 -19.97 10.50
C CYS A 36 -9.63 -18.82 11.50
N GLN A 37 -9.03 -19.10 12.66
CA GLN A 37 -8.69 -18.06 13.64
C GLN A 37 -7.22 -17.60 13.52
N LYS A 38 -6.49 -18.10 12.52
CA LYS A 38 -5.07 -17.80 12.36
C LYS A 38 -4.86 -16.39 11.81
N LYS A 39 -3.99 -15.63 12.46
CA LYS A 39 -3.51 -14.34 11.93
C LYS A 39 -2.64 -14.59 10.71
N CYS A 40 -2.94 -13.87 9.64
CA CYS A 40 -2.11 -13.82 8.44
C CYS A 40 -0.70 -13.32 8.80
N ASN A 41 0.33 -13.72 8.03
CA ASN A 41 1.71 -13.21 8.17
C ASN A 41 2.38 -12.91 6.82
N LYS A 42 1.60 -12.94 5.73
CA LYS A 42 2.07 -12.64 4.36
C LYS A 42 2.45 -11.15 4.25
N LYS A 43 3.46 -10.86 3.43
CA LYS A 43 3.84 -9.48 3.10
C LYS A 43 2.70 -8.83 2.30
N LEU A 44 2.40 -7.57 2.63
CA LEU A 44 1.50 -6.73 1.84
C LEU A 44 2.21 -6.25 0.57
N SER A 45 1.44 -5.73 -0.38
CA SER A 45 1.91 -5.23 -1.68
C SER A 45 3.06 -4.22 -1.59
N CYS A 46 3.16 -3.47 -0.48
CA CYS A 46 4.25 -2.52 -0.24
C CYS A 46 5.62 -3.17 0.12
N GLY A 47 5.66 -4.47 0.38
CA GLY A 47 6.88 -5.20 0.75
C GLY A 47 7.42 -4.96 2.17
N ARG A 48 7.00 -3.89 2.85
CA ARG A 48 7.46 -3.51 4.20
C ARG A 48 6.51 -3.96 5.32
N HIS A 49 5.21 -3.99 5.05
CA HIS A 49 4.20 -4.34 6.03
C HIS A 49 3.73 -5.79 5.87
N ARG A 50 3.27 -6.39 6.96
CA ARG A 50 2.68 -7.74 6.99
C ARG A 50 1.19 -7.63 7.26
N CYS A 51 0.40 -8.46 6.59
CA CYS A 51 -1.01 -8.62 6.95
C CYS A 51 -1.09 -9.22 8.35
N ARG A 52 -1.95 -8.70 9.22
CA ARG A 52 -2.22 -9.23 10.56
C ARG A 52 -3.69 -9.60 10.76
N THR A 53 -4.49 -9.53 9.68
CA THR A 53 -5.92 -9.83 9.70
C THR A 53 -6.13 -11.32 9.97
N ALA A 54 -7.11 -11.64 10.82
CA ALA A 54 -7.53 -13.02 11.04
C ALA A 54 -8.19 -13.57 9.76
N CYS A 55 -7.73 -14.73 9.29
CA CYS A 55 -8.23 -15.36 8.07
C CYS A 55 -8.36 -14.40 6.86
N CYS A 56 -7.25 -13.75 6.50
CA CYS A 56 -7.13 -12.93 5.30
C CYS A 56 -7.54 -13.71 4.03
N ALA A 57 -8.27 -13.09 3.10
CA ALA A 57 -8.44 -13.69 1.77
C ALA A 57 -7.08 -13.68 1.05
N ALA A 58 -6.72 -14.77 0.35
CA ALA A 58 -5.39 -14.88 -0.25
C ALA A 58 -5.07 -13.73 -1.23
N ALA A 59 -6.08 -13.19 -1.92
CA ALA A 59 -5.93 -12.16 -2.95
C ALA A 59 -5.83 -10.70 -2.44
N SER A 60 -6.21 -10.40 -1.19
CA SER A 60 -6.47 -9.00 -0.76
C SER A 60 -5.33 -8.33 0.03
N HIS A 61 -4.07 -8.66 -0.26
CA HIS A 61 -2.90 -8.17 0.48
C HIS A 61 -2.46 -6.74 0.09
N ARG A 62 -3.39 -5.79 0.01
CA ARG A 62 -3.08 -4.38 -0.27
C ARG A 62 -2.64 -3.66 1.01
N CYS A 63 -1.59 -2.85 0.92
CA CYS A 63 -1.20 -1.97 2.02
C CYS A 63 -2.01 -0.67 2.00
N SER A 64 -2.63 -0.32 3.13
CA SER A 64 -3.37 0.92 3.34
C SER A 64 -2.69 1.87 4.33
N VAL A 65 -1.44 1.56 4.73
CA VAL A 65 -0.65 2.42 5.61
C VAL A 65 -0.08 3.58 4.80
N VAL A 66 -0.09 4.79 5.34
CA VAL A 66 0.55 5.95 4.69
C VAL A 66 2.07 5.76 4.67
N CYS A 67 2.71 6.13 3.56
CA CYS A 67 4.13 5.92 3.32
C CYS A 67 5.01 6.67 4.34
N GLY A 68 4.75 7.97 4.56
CA GLY A 68 5.40 8.81 5.58
C GLY A 68 6.89 9.08 5.39
N ARG A 69 7.52 8.56 4.33
CA ARG A 69 8.94 8.82 3.99
C ARG A 69 9.14 10.28 3.59
N SER A 70 10.28 10.87 3.95
CA SER A 70 10.67 12.21 3.49
C SER A 70 10.79 12.24 1.96
N LEU A 71 10.22 13.27 1.34
CA LEU A 71 10.33 13.51 -0.09
C LEU A 71 11.71 14.07 -0.45
N ASN A 72 12.01 14.16 -1.74
CA ASN A 72 13.27 14.72 -2.25
C ASN A 72 13.56 16.15 -1.75
N CYS A 73 12.51 16.94 -1.47
CA CYS A 73 12.65 18.29 -0.92
C CYS A 73 13.04 18.33 0.56
N GLN A 74 13.09 17.20 1.27
CA GLN A 74 13.39 17.05 2.71
C GLN A 74 12.49 17.83 3.70
N LEU A 75 11.61 18.69 3.22
CA LEU A 75 10.67 19.48 4.02
C LEU A 75 9.31 18.79 4.18
N HIS A 76 8.94 17.96 3.21
CA HIS A 76 7.63 17.30 3.15
C HIS A 76 7.74 15.79 3.27
N ARG A 77 6.66 15.16 3.74
CA ARG A 77 6.52 13.71 3.83
C ARG A 77 5.57 13.19 2.75
N CYS A 78 5.78 11.95 2.33
CA CYS A 78 4.93 11.26 1.38
C CYS A 78 3.59 10.89 2.04
N GLU A 79 2.50 11.45 1.50
CA GLU A 79 1.13 11.22 1.97
C GLU A 79 0.42 10.09 1.20
N GLU A 80 1.06 9.51 0.19
CA GLU A 80 0.51 8.37 -0.53
C GLU A 80 0.51 7.08 0.31
N PHE A 81 -0.32 6.13 -0.11
CA PHE A 81 -0.28 4.78 0.44
C PHE A 81 1.11 4.15 0.26
N CYS A 82 1.46 3.24 1.17
CA CYS A 82 2.74 2.58 1.15
C CYS A 82 2.92 1.84 -0.18
N HIS A 83 3.96 2.25 -0.89
CA HIS A 83 4.26 1.81 -2.24
C HIS A 83 5.69 1.24 -2.28
N THR A 84 5.95 0.47 -3.31
CA THR A 84 7.30 -0.03 -3.61
C THR A 84 8.13 1.06 -4.28
N GLY A 85 9.45 0.99 -4.15
CA GLY A 85 10.37 1.95 -4.74
C GLY A 85 10.46 3.31 -4.02
N HIS A 86 11.00 4.30 -4.74
CA HIS A 86 11.16 5.68 -4.30
C HIS A 86 9.85 6.44 -4.30
N CYS A 87 9.70 7.42 -3.40
CA CYS A 87 8.55 8.31 -3.41
C CYS A 87 8.56 9.18 -4.66
N ALA A 88 7.37 9.56 -5.13
CA ALA A 88 7.23 10.61 -6.14
C ALA A 88 7.92 11.91 -5.66
N PRO A 89 8.39 12.77 -6.59
CA PRO A 89 8.91 14.08 -6.23
C PRO A 89 7.85 14.91 -5.50
N CYS A 90 8.30 15.90 -4.73
CA CYS A 90 7.39 16.79 -4.02
C CYS A 90 6.43 17.51 -5.01
N PRO A 91 5.10 17.39 -4.84
CA PRO A 91 4.13 18.01 -5.75
C PRO A 91 3.99 19.52 -5.52
N ARG A 92 4.62 20.07 -4.49
CA ARG A 92 4.57 21.50 -4.17
C ARG A 92 5.47 22.28 -5.13
N LEU A 93 4.88 23.27 -5.78
CA LEU A 93 5.55 24.23 -6.65
C LEU A 93 5.35 25.63 -6.09
N SER A 94 6.38 26.48 -6.19
CA SER A 94 6.27 27.92 -5.99
C SER A 94 6.07 28.60 -7.34
N PHE A 95 5.19 29.61 -7.36
CA PHE A 95 4.95 30.50 -8.50
C PHE A 95 5.66 31.84 -8.35
N GLU A 96 6.50 31.98 -7.33
CA GLU A 96 7.35 33.14 -7.12
C GLU A 96 8.74 32.91 -7.74
N GLU A 97 9.39 33.99 -8.13
CA GLU A 97 10.76 33.98 -8.64
C GLU A 97 11.76 33.69 -7.51
N LEU A 98 12.68 32.75 -7.73
CA LEU A 98 13.75 32.46 -6.76
C LEU A 98 15.02 33.18 -7.18
N ARG A 99 15.49 34.07 -6.32
CA ARG A 99 16.66 34.93 -6.58
C ARG A 99 17.87 34.44 -5.80
N CYS A 100 19.09 34.63 -6.32
CA CYS A 100 20.29 34.54 -5.49
C CYS A 100 20.19 35.54 -4.32
N SER A 101 20.98 35.35 -3.27
CA SER A 101 21.13 36.33 -2.18
C SER A 101 21.51 37.74 -2.68
N CYS A 102 22.15 37.80 -3.85
CA CYS A 102 22.58 39.02 -4.53
C CYS A 102 21.50 39.72 -5.38
N GLY A 103 20.36 39.08 -5.64
CA GLY A 103 19.35 39.53 -6.61
C GLY A 103 19.71 39.43 -8.10
N ALA A 104 20.98 39.24 -8.46
CA ALA A 104 21.47 39.26 -9.85
C ALA A 104 21.03 38.07 -10.72
N GLN A 105 20.89 36.88 -10.13
CA GLN A 105 20.44 35.67 -10.82
C GLN A 105 19.04 35.28 -10.33
N VAL A 106 18.17 34.90 -11.27
CA VAL A 106 16.76 34.62 -11.01
C VAL A 106 16.34 33.32 -11.71
N THR A 107 15.70 32.42 -10.97
CA THR A 107 14.98 31.26 -11.50
C THR A 107 13.51 31.62 -11.59
N LEU A 108 12.93 31.44 -12.78
CA LEU A 108 11.53 31.72 -13.05
C LEU A 108 10.64 30.53 -12.61
N PRO A 109 9.37 30.78 -12.24
CA PRO A 109 8.42 29.72 -11.94
C PRO A 109 8.07 28.85 -13.17
N PRO A 110 7.65 27.59 -12.97
CA PRO A 110 7.38 26.93 -11.69
C PRO A 110 8.63 26.38 -11.00
N ILE A 111 8.81 26.74 -9.73
CA ILE A 111 9.98 26.34 -8.94
C ILE A 111 9.60 25.17 -8.04
N HIS A 112 10.32 24.05 -8.16
CA HIS A 112 10.07 22.89 -7.33
C HIS A 112 10.39 23.17 -5.86
N CYS A 113 9.60 22.61 -4.94
CA CYS A 113 9.89 22.70 -3.52
C CYS A 113 11.28 22.13 -3.21
N GLY A 114 12.08 22.87 -2.44
CA GLY A 114 13.45 22.52 -2.12
C GLY A 114 14.47 22.85 -3.20
N ALA A 115 14.07 23.57 -4.27
CA ALA A 115 15.00 24.15 -5.22
C ALA A 115 16.01 25.04 -4.49
N ARG A 116 17.29 24.90 -4.85
CA ARG A 116 18.33 25.80 -4.35
C ARG A 116 18.33 27.09 -5.17
N PRO A 117 18.62 28.25 -4.56
CA PRO A 117 18.83 29.49 -5.31
C PRO A 117 19.86 29.31 -6.43
N PRO A 118 19.72 30.03 -7.55
CA PRO A 118 20.69 29.96 -8.64
C PRO A 118 22.08 30.39 -8.17
N ALA A 119 23.12 29.81 -8.78
CA ALA A 119 24.51 30.12 -8.44
C ALA A 119 24.78 31.61 -8.62
N CYS A 120 25.40 32.22 -7.60
CA CYS A 120 25.78 33.62 -7.63
C CYS A 120 27.12 33.76 -8.36
N SER A 121 27.16 34.65 -9.35
CA SER A 121 28.41 35.06 -10.04
C SER A 121 28.84 36.48 -9.65
N ALA A 122 28.15 37.11 -8.70
CA ALA A 122 28.55 38.40 -8.17
C ALA A 122 29.70 38.22 -7.16
N PRO A 123 30.72 39.10 -7.19
CA PRO A 123 31.87 39.03 -6.28
C PRO A 123 31.49 39.27 -4.81
#